data_AF-A0A939I0Z1-F1
#
_entry.id   AF-A0A939I0Z1-F1
#
_cell.length_a   1.000
_cell.length_b   1.000
_cell.length_c   1.000
_cell.angle_alpha   90.00
_cell.angle_beta   90.00
_cell.angle_gamma   90.00
#
_symmetry.space_group_name_H-M   'P 1'
#
loop_
_entity.id
_entity.type
_entity.pdbx_description
1 polymer ?
#
loop_
_entity_poly.entity_id
_entity_poly.type
_entity_poly.pdbx_seq_one_letter_code
_entity_poly.pdbx_strand_id
1 'polypeptide(L)'
;MQKLHLDHNQISSIPEVLGQLRRLKWLEIENNQTATEVVETMDKFRSELNSQYRVIEVDQALFEKAGELVVQYSLRAYDAMQLAAAMRVRSIVALMPDTQLVFVSADDRLLNIAQTEGLVTDNPNNYP
;
A
#
# COMPACT_ATOMS: atom_id res chain seq x y z
N MET A 1 -32.63 17.81 -11.49
CA MET A 1 -31.49 17.65 -10.55
C MET A 1 -30.28 18.28 -11.23
N GLN A 2 -29.50 19.15 -10.59
CA GLN A 2 -28.28 19.70 -11.20
C GLN A 2 -27.05 19.01 -10.61
N LYS A 3 -26.21 18.48 -11.51
CA LYS A 3 -24.90 17.91 -11.22
C LYS A 3 -23.86 18.68 -12.01
N LEU A 4 -22.69 18.89 -11.42
CA LEU A 4 -21.53 19.48 -12.09
C LEU A 4 -20.39 18.47 -12.01
N HIS A 5 -19.88 18.09 -13.17
CA HIS A 5 -18.77 17.15 -13.33
C HIS A 5 -17.52 17.96 -13.68
N LEU A 6 -16.53 17.96 -12.80
CA LEU A 6 -15.24 18.61 -12.98
C LEU A 6 -14.10 17.60 -12.87
N ASP A 7 -14.40 16.31 -12.94
CA ASP A 7 -13.40 15.26 -12.85
C ASP A 7 -12.35 15.41 -13.96
N HIS A 8 -11.13 14.97 -13.70
CA HIS A 8 -10.03 14.96 -14.67
C HIS A 8 -9.62 16.36 -15.18
N ASN A 9 -9.66 17.37 -14.31
CA ASN A 9 -9.09 18.69 -14.59
C ASN A 9 -7.83 18.91 -13.74
N GLN A 10 -7.43 20.16 -13.54
CA GLN A 10 -6.24 20.55 -12.76
C GLN A 10 -6.65 21.56 -11.67
N ILE A 11 -7.78 21.29 -11.02
CA ILE A 11 -8.38 22.20 -10.04
C ILE A 11 -7.66 22.02 -8.70
N SER A 12 -6.72 22.90 -8.41
CA SER A 12 -6.02 22.94 -7.11
C SER A 12 -6.86 23.51 -5.96
N SER A 13 -7.96 24.20 -6.27
CA SER A 13 -8.90 24.71 -5.25
C SER A 13 -10.30 24.92 -5.83
N ILE A 14 -11.33 24.66 -5.02
CA ILE A 14 -12.72 24.92 -5.39
C ILE A 14 -12.98 26.44 -5.26
N PRO A 15 -13.32 27.16 -6.34
CA PRO A 15 -13.54 28.60 -6.25
C PRO A 15 -14.84 28.91 -5.48
N GLU A 16 -14.84 29.99 -4.70
CA GLU A 16 -15.98 30.40 -3.86
C GLU A 16 -17.29 30.61 -4.66
N VAL A 17 -17.17 30.95 -5.95
CA VAL A 17 -18.32 31.08 -6.88
C VAL A 17 -19.15 29.79 -6.99
N LEU A 18 -18.54 28.61 -6.83
CA LEU A 18 -19.26 27.34 -6.83
C LEU A 18 -20.17 27.21 -5.59
N GLY A 19 -19.81 27.86 -4.47
CA GLY A 19 -20.66 27.97 -3.28
C GLY A 19 -21.91 28.84 -3.49
N GLN A 20 -21.96 29.64 -4.56
CA GLN A 20 -23.13 30.47 -4.90
C GLN A 20 -24.16 29.72 -5.76
N LEU A 21 -23.84 28.51 -6.25
CA LEU A 21 -24.72 27.69 -7.09
C LEU A 21 -25.82 27.01 -6.26
N ARG A 22 -26.83 27.78 -5.85
CA ARG A 22 -27.94 27.34 -4.95
C ARG A 22 -28.79 26.17 -5.47
N ARG A 23 -28.66 25.79 -6.74
CA ARG A 23 -29.40 24.68 -7.37
C ARG A 23 -28.56 23.42 -7.55
N LEU A 24 -27.23 23.50 -7.36
CA LEU A 24 -26.32 22.38 -7.49
C LEU A 24 -26.55 21.38 -6.35
N LYS A 25 -26.75 20.10 -6.69
CA LYS A 25 -26.98 19.04 -5.71
C LYS A 25 -25.83 18.04 -5.60
N TRP A 26 -24.98 17.97 -6.62
CA TRP A 26 -23.85 17.05 -6.70
C TRP A 26 -22.69 17.75 -7.41
N LEU A 27 -21.49 17.64 -6.85
CA LEU A 27 -20.24 18.12 -7.41
C LEU A 27 -19.26 16.92 -7.43
N GLU A 28 -18.77 16.58 -8.62
CA GLU A 28 -17.77 15.52 -8.84
C GLU A 28 -16.46 16.22 -9.25
N ILE A 29 -15.37 15.95 -8.52
CA ILE A 29 -14.06 16.63 -8.64
C ILE A 29 -12.88 15.64 -8.57
N GLU A 30 -13.12 14.37 -8.85
CA GLU A 30 -12.09 13.33 -8.80
C GLU A 30 -10.99 13.61 -9.84
N ASN A 31 -9.77 13.16 -9.58
CA ASN A 31 -8.64 13.28 -10.51
C ASN A 31 -8.30 14.73 -10.94
N ASN A 32 -8.22 15.66 -9.97
CA ASN A 32 -7.91 17.08 -10.22
C ASN A 32 -6.46 17.50 -9.91
N GLN A 33 -5.56 16.53 -9.72
CA GLN A 33 -4.17 16.82 -9.40
C GLN A 33 -3.49 17.61 -10.53
N THR A 34 -2.83 18.69 -10.16
CA THR A 34 -2.01 19.49 -11.07
C THR A 34 -0.72 18.74 -11.42
N ALA A 35 -0.13 19.06 -12.57
CA ALA A 35 1.16 18.49 -12.96
C ALA A 35 2.25 18.75 -11.89
N THR A 36 2.23 19.92 -11.25
CA THR A 36 3.16 20.27 -10.17
C THR A 36 2.97 19.38 -8.95
N GLU A 37 1.74 19.19 -8.46
CA GLU A 37 1.45 18.30 -7.32
C GLU A 37 1.87 16.85 -7.60
N VAL A 38 1.69 16.38 -8.83
CA VAL A 38 2.14 15.04 -9.26
C VAL A 38 3.67 14.93 -9.18
N VAL A 39 4.39 15.93 -9.70
CA VAL A 39 5.86 15.94 -9.67
C VAL A 39 6.38 16.01 -8.24
N GLU A 40 5.87 16.91 -7.41
CA GLU A 40 6.27 17.05 -6.00
C GLU A 40 6.02 15.76 -5.21
N THR A 41 4.85 15.13 -5.41
CA THR A 41 4.51 13.85 -4.76
C THR A 41 5.46 12.74 -5.22
N MET A 42 5.79 12.68 -6.51
CA MET A 42 6.70 11.68 -7.06
C MET A 42 8.12 11.86 -6.51
N ASP A 43 8.61 13.09 -6.42
CA ASP A 43 9.94 13.39 -5.90
C ASP A 43 10.04 13.08 -4.41
N LYS A 44 8.99 13.40 -3.64
CA LYS A 44 8.88 12.99 -2.23
C LYS A 44 8.90 11.47 -2.10
N PHE A 45 8.06 10.76 -2.86
CA PHE A 45 8.03 9.29 -2.83
C PHE A 45 9.39 8.69 -3.17
N ARG A 46 10.07 9.18 -4.20
CA ARG A 46 11.43 8.72 -4.57
C ARG A 46 12.45 8.97 -3.46
N SER A 47 12.39 10.14 -2.83
CA SER A 47 13.28 10.47 -1.70
C SER A 47 13.08 9.51 -0.53
N GLU A 48 11.83 9.23 -0.17
CA GLU A 48 11.50 8.29 0.89
C GLU A 48 11.88 6.86 0.50
N LEU A 49 11.56 6.41 -0.72
CA LEU A 49 11.91 5.08 -1.25
C LEU A 49 13.41 4.80 -1.14
N ASN A 50 14.26 5.81 -1.38
CA ASN A 50 15.71 5.68 -1.32
C ASN A 50 16.30 5.76 0.09
N SER A 51 15.56 6.28 1.08
CA SER A 51 16.10 6.58 2.42
C SER A 51 15.44 5.81 3.55
N GLN A 52 14.16 5.46 3.42
CA GLN A 52 13.35 4.86 4.47
C GLN A 52 12.90 3.44 4.14
N TYR A 53 12.86 3.07 2.86
CA TYR A 53 12.41 1.75 2.43
C TYR A 53 13.59 0.89 1.96
N ARG A 54 13.48 -0.41 2.21
CA ARG A 54 14.37 -1.41 1.63
C ARG A 54 13.58 -2.27 0.66
N VAL A 55 13.94 -2.18 -0.62
CA VAL A 55 13.34 -3.03 -1.66
C VAL A 55 13.91 -4.45 -1.54
N ILE A 56 13.02 -5.44 -1.49
CA ILE A 56 13.40 -6.86 -1.53
C ILE A 56 13.29 -7.33 -2.96
N GLU A 57 14.43 -7.62 -3.58
CA GLU A 57 14.46 -8.14 -4.94
C GLU A 57 13.87 -9.55 -5.00
N VAL A 58 13.11 -9.78 -6.06
CA VAL A 58 12.57 -11.11 -6.38
C VAL A 58 13.63 -11.88 -7.14
N ASP A 59 14.17 -12.90 -6.50
CA ASP A 59 15.05 -13.89 -7.13
C ASP A 59 14.35 -15.26 -7.21
N GLN A 60 15.04 -16.22 -7.82
CA GLN A 60 14.54 -17.57 -7.99
C GLN A 60 14.19 -18.24 -6.65
N ALA A 61 15.03 -18.08 -5.62
CA ALA A 61 14.79 -18.71 -4.32
C ALA A 61 13.54 -18.14 -3.62
N LEU A 62 13.25 -16.85 -3.80
CA LEU A 62 12.05 -16.22 -3.26
C LEU A 62 10.81 -16.76 -3.98
N PHE A 63 10.91 -16.90 -5.30
CA PHE A 63 9.84 -17.42 -6.14
C PHE A 63 9.52 -18.89 -5.83
N GLU A 64 10.54 -19.72 -5.64
CA GLU A 64 10.38 -21.12 -5.22
C GLU A 64 9.70 -21.20 -3.86
N LYS A 65 10.13 -20.38 -2.88
CA LYS A 65 9.48 -20.33 -1.56
C LYS A 65 8.02 -19.88 -1.65
N ALA A 66 7.71 -18.90 -2.48
CA ALA A 66 6.33 -18.50 -2.72
C ALA A 66 5.52 -19.64 -3.37
N GLY A 67 6.09 -20.39 -4.30
CA GLY A 67 5.47 -21.58 -4.89
C GLY A 67 5.10 -22.65 -3.85
N GLU A 68 6.00 -22.93 -2.89
CA GLU A 68 5.71 -23.82 -1.76
C GLU A 68 4.51 -23.32 -0.94
N LEU A 69 4.49 -22.02 -0.62
CA LEU A 69 3.41 -21.41 0.17
C LEU A 69 2.06 -21.42 -0.56
N VAL A 70 2.05 -21.27 -1.90
CA VAL A 70 0.83 -21.41 -2.72
C VAL A 70 0.27 -22.83 -2.57
N VAL A 71 1.11 -23.85 -2.70
CA VAL A 71 0.66 -25.25 -2.59
C VAL A 71 0.22 -25.57 -1.16
N GLN A 72 0.98 -25.14 -0.16
CA GLN A 72 0.73 -25.46 1.24
C GLN A 72 -0.53 -24.80 1.80
N TYR A 73 -0.76 -23.53 1.48
CA TYR A 73 -1.81 -22.71 2.10
C TYR A 73 -2.90 -22.26 1.13
N SER A 74 -2.81 -22.63 -0.15
CA SER A 74 -3.72 -22.17 -1.21
C SER A 74 -3.80 -20.64 -1.27
N LEU A 75 -2.64 -19.97 -1.20
CA LEU A 75 -2.50 -18.52 -1.28
C LEU A 75 -2.56 -18.02 -2.73
N ARG A 76 -2.99 -16.76 -2.92
CA ARG A 76 -2.79 -16.07 -4.22
C ARG A 76 -1.30 -15.83 -4.41
N ALA A 77 -0.83 -15.84 -5.66
CA ALA A 77 0.58 -15.68 -5.98
C ALA A 77 1.20 -14.44 -5.31
N TYR A 78 0.52 -13.28 -5.35
CA TYR A 78 1.02 -12.06 -4.71
C TYR A 78 1.11 -12.17 -3.18
N ASP A 79 0.12 -12.80 -2.51
CA ASP A 79 0.16 -13.00 -1.05
C ASP A 79 1.32 -13.91 -0.65
N ALA A 80 1.55 -14.98 -1.43
CA ALA A 80 2.66 -15.90 -1.19
C ALA A 80 4.02 -15.23 -1.42
N MET A 81 4.15 -14.37 -2.43
CA MET A 81 5.36 -13.58 -2.69
C MET A 81 5.64 -12.61 -1.54
N GLN A 82 4.62 -11.91 -1.05
CA GLN A 82 4.74 -11.00 0.09
C GLN A 82 5.16 -11.74 1.37
N LEU A 83 4.52 -12.88 1.66
CA LEU A 83 4.87 -13.70 2.83
C LEU A 83 6.29 -14.26 2.73
N ALA A 84 6.68 -14.81 1.56
CA ALA A 84 8.04 -15.30 1.34
C ALA A 84 9.09 -14.20 1.53
N ALA A 85 8.83 -12.98 1.04
CA ALA A 85 9.71 -11.84 1.25
C ALA A 85 9.83 -11.49 2.74
N ALA A 86 8.72 -11.45 3.49
CA ALA A 86 8.74 -11.19 4.91
C ALA A 86 9.53 -12.26 5.70
N MET A 87 9.34 -13.54 5.38
CA MET A 87 10.09 -14.63 5.99
C MET A 87 11.60 -14.50 5.73
N ARG A 88 12.01 -14.10 4.52
CA ARG A 88 13.42 -13.81 4.20
C ARG A 88 13.97 -12.66 5.03
N VAL A 89 13.24 -11.55 5.11
CA VAL A 89 13.68 -10.38 5.89
C VAL A 89 13.78 -10.73 7.37
N ARG A 90 12.87 -11.53 7.91
CA ARG A 90 12.95 -12.00 9.30
C ARG A 90 14.28 -12.67 9.60
N SER A 91 14.77 -13.54 8.71
CA SER A 91 16.06 -14.22 8.89
C SER A 91 17.24 -13.24 8.93
N ILE A 92 17.14 -12.11 8.22
CA ILE A 92 18.16 -11.04 8.23
C ILE A 92 18.07 -10.22 9.51
N VAL A 93 16.85 -9.83 9.90
CA VAL A 93 16.58 -8.99 11.08
C VAL A 93 16.84 -9.75 12.37
N ALA A 94 16.69 -11.07 12.40
CA ALA A 94 17.01 -11.91 13.56
C ALA A 94 18.49 -11.81 14.01
N LEU A 95 19.38 -11.30 13.17
CA LEU A 95 20.79 -11.05 13.48
C LEU A 95 21.02 -9.66 14.11
N MET A 96 19.99 -8.81 14.19
CA MET A 96 20.06 -7.45 14.72
C MET A 96 19.40 -7.39 16.09
N PRO A 97 20.14 -7.07 17.16
CA PRO A 97 19.56 -6.84 18.49
C PRO A 97 18.50 -5.73 18.43
N ASP A 98 17.44 -5.89 19.22
CA ASP A 98 16.36 -4.89 19.41
C ASP A 98 15.55 -4.51 18.15
N THR A 99 15.66 -5.28 17.07
CA THR A 99 14.88 -5.07 15.84
C THR A 99 13.89 -6.22 15.64
N GLN A 100 12.61 -5.90 15.50
CA GLN A 100 11.56 -6.89 15.21
C GLN A 100 10.86 -6.55 13.89
N LEU A 101 10.72 -7.56 13.03
CA LEU A 101 9.91 -7.45 11.83
C LEU A 101 8.43 -7.67 12.18
N VAL A 102 7.58 -6.72 11.80
CA VAL A 102 6.12 -6.83 11.85
C VAL A 102 5.58 -6.96 10.44
N PHE A 103 4.82 -8.01 10.16
CA PHE A 103 4.14 -8.23 8.90
C PHE A 103 2.74 -7.62 8.93
N VAL A 104 2.51 -6.60 8.11
CA VAL A 104 1.26 -5.82 8.11
C VAL A 104 0.41 -6.21 6.89
N SER A 105 -0.86 -6.53 7.11
CA SER A 105 -1.83 -6.83 6.05
C SER A 105 -3.25 -6.57 6.53
N ALA A 106 -4.14 -6.14 5.63
CA ALA A 106 -5.57 -6.01 5.90
C ALA A 106 -6.34 -7.35 5.78
N ASP A 107 -5.68 -8.40 5.31
CA ASP A 107 -6.26 -9.74 5.09
C ASP A 107 -5.99 -10.66 6.28
N ASP A 108 -7.03 -10.94 7.09
CA ASP A 108 -6.92 -11.77 8.29
C ASP A 108 -6.47 -13.20 8.01
N ARG A 109 -6.84 -13.78 6.86
CA ARG A 109 -6.40 -15.13 6.51
C ARG A 109 -4.89 -15.13 6.26
N LEU A 110 -4.38 -14.11 5.58
CA LEU A 110 -2.94 -13.97 5.35
C LEU A 110 -2.18 -13.73 6.66
N LEU A 111 -2.71 -12.90 7.56
CA LEU A 111 -2.11 -12.67 8.89
C LEU A 111 -2.02 -13.96 9.71
N ASN A 112 -3.10 -14.76 9.74
CA ASN A 112 -3.10 -16.04 10.47
C ASN A 112 -2.05 -17.02 9.94
N ILE A 113 -1.86 -17.07 8.61
CA ILE A 113 -0.81 -17.89 7.99
C ILE A 113 0.57 -17.34 8.35
N ALA A 114 0.78 -16.02 8.28
CA ALA A 114 2.04 -15.38 8.65
C ALA A 114 2.40 -15.64 10.13
N GLN A 115 1.43 -15.61 11.04
CA GLN A 115 1.63 -15.99 12.45
C GLN A 115 2.02 -17.46 12.59
N THR A 116 1.39 -18.36 11.83
CA THR A 116 1.74 -19.79 11.81
C THR A 116 3.17 -20.00 11.35
N GLU A 117 3.64 -19.20 10.38
CA GLU A 117 5.03 -19.19 9.92
C GLU A 117 6.00 -18.52 10.92
N GLY A 118 5.50 -17.97 12.04
CA GLY A 118 6.26 -17.38 13.14
C GLY A 118 6.59 -15.89 12.96
N LEU A 119 5.81 -15.16 12.17
CA LEU A 119 5.93 -13.70 12.06
C LEU A 119 5.06 -13.01 13.13
N VAL A 120 5.54 -11.89 13.65
CA VAL A 120 4.66 -10.93 14.34
C VAL A 120 3.86 -10.21 13.27
N THR A 121 2.57 -9.97 13.53
CA THR A 121 1.66 -9.43 12.53
C THR A 121 0.82 -8.30 13.07
N ASP A 122 0.36 -7.40 12.20
CA ASP A 122 -0.59 -6.35 12.55
C ASP A 122 -1.61 -6.10 11.43
N ASN A 123 -2.85 -5.78 11.80
CA ASN A 123 -3.91 -5.42 10.84
C ASN A 123 -4.14 -3.90 10.90
N PRO A 124 -3.86 -3.15 9.83
CA PRO A 124 -4.03 -1.70 9.83
C PRO A 124 -5.49 -1.27 10.01
N ASN A 125 -6.46 -2.15 9.71
CA ASN A 125 -7.88 -1.87 9.93
C ASN A 125 -8.29 -1.86 11.41
N ASN A 126 -7.39 -2.25 12.33
CA ASN A 126 -7.64 -2.17 13.76
C ASN A 126 -7.47 -0.75 14.32
N TYR A 127 -6.95 0.18 13.53
CA TYR A 127 -6.70 1.56 13.92
C TYR A 127 -7.69 2.52 13.21
N PRO A 128 -8.11 3.59 13.88
CA PRO A 128 -9.11 4.55 13.38
C PRO A 128 -8.60 5.46 12.26
#